data_AF-A0A1V9Z7G7-F1
#
_entry.id   AF-A0A1V9Z7G7-F1
#
_cell.length_a   1.000
_cell.length_b   1.000
_cell.length_c   1.000
_cell.angle_alpha   90.00
_cell.angle_beta   90.00
_cell.angle_gamma   90.00
#
_symmetry.space_group_name_H-M   'P 1'
#
loop_
_entity.id
_entity.type
_entity.pdbx_description
1 polymer ?
#
loop_
_entity_poly.entity_id
_entity_poly.type
_entity_poly.pdbx_seq_one_letter_code
_entity_poly.pdbx_strand_id
1 'polypeptide(L)'
;MDMQSLDERMPVLESRLVFRRWIESDRVVILSRSILDDHIYPHGAGNLVENRTTWSVISAKGPSDCYLSVYVNMSMPIFPEGLSNAQPATGTLTDLMLQLSNKYSQRFGDRVQKAIFAHKGRATAEAVAALRPGPTV
;
A
#
# COMPACT_ATOMS: atom_id res chain seq x y z
N MET A 1 -6.79 3.61 -5.89
CA MET A 1 -7.90 3.09 -5.03
C MET A 1 -8.47 4.30 -4.35
N ASP A 2 -9.73 4.61 -4.66
CA ASP A 2 -10.24 5.95 -4.44
C ASP A 2 -10.95 6.01 -3.09
N MET A 3 -10.75 7.10 -2.36
CA MET A 3 -11.29 7.27 -1.02
C MET A 3 -12.40 8.33 -1.02
N GLN A 4 -13.64 7.88 -0.91
CA GLN A 4 -14.78 8.77 -0.70
C GLN A 4 -14.67 9.43 0.69
N SER A 5 -14.86 10.74 0.68
CA SER A 5 -14.92 11.60 1.85
C SER A 5 -16.25 11.41 2.63
N LEU A 6 -16.23 11.68 3.94
CA LEU A 6 -17.41 11.76 4.81
C LEU A 6 -18.16 13.11 4.69
N ASP A 7 -17.55 14.11 4.07
CA ASP A 7 -18.14 15.40 3.72
C ASP A 7 -18.30 15.46 2.19
N GLU A 8 -19.51 15.70 1.69
CA GLU A 8 -19.81 15.87 0.25
C GLU A 8 -18.99 17.01 -0.39
N ARG A 9 -18.45 17.94 0.40
CA ARG A 9 -17.62 19.06 -0.07
C ARG A 9 -16.15 18.71 -0.24
N MET A 10 -15.74 17.51 0.18
CA MET A 10 -14.33 17.16 0.26
C MET A 10 -13.92 16.35 -0.96
N PRO A 11 -12.93 16.82 -1.72
CA PRO A 11 -12.48 16.14 -2.93
C PRO A 11 -11.90 14.76 -2.60
N VAL A 12 -12.17 13.80 -3.47
CA VAL A 12 -11.65 12.43 -3.34
C VAL A 12 -10.13 12.47 -3.45
N LEU A 13 -9.41 11.85 -2.50
CA LEU A 13 -7.98 11.59 -2.70
C LEU A 13 -7.83 10.37 -3.59
N GLU A 14 -7.19 10.59 -4.72
CA GLU A 14 -6.84 9.58 -5.69
C GLU A 14 -5.39 9.16 -5.52
N SER A 15 -5.19 7.85 -5.32
CA SER A 15 -3.86 7.24 -5.19
C SER A 15 -3.69 6.19 -6.28
N ARG A 16 -2.74 6.46 -7.18
CA ARG A 16 -2.28 5.55 -8.22
C ARG A 16 -0.79 5.32 -8.02
N LEU A 17 -0.41 4.07 -7.81
CA LEU A 17 0.95 3.71 -7.47
C LEU A 17 1.51 2.78 -8.54
N VAL A 18 2.71 3.09 -9.01
CA VAL A 18 3.58 2.11 -9.64
C VAL A 18 4.51 1.54 -8.60
N PHE A 19 4.87 0.26 -8.74
CA PHE A 19 5.87 -0.35 -7.88
C PHE A 19 6.81 -1.22 -8.68
N ARG A 20 8.01 -1.40 -8.13
CA ARG A 20 8.98 -2.36 -8.61
C ARG A 20 9.49 -3.18 -7.43
N ARG A 21 9.69 -4.48 -7.69
CA ARG A 21 10.21 -5.44 -6.74
C ARG A 21 11.57 -5.95 -7.21
N TRP A 22 12.53 -6.00 -6.30
CA TRP A 22 13.82 -6.65 -6.49
C TRP A 22 13.93 -7.80 -5.50
N ILE A 23 14.37 -8.96 -6.00
CA ILE A 23 14.65 -10.14 -5.18
C ILE A 23 16.18 -10.23 -5.13
N GLU A 24 16.73 -9.95 -3.96
CA GLU A 24 18.15 -10.09 -3.67
C GLU A 24 18.37 -11.37 -2.86
N SER A 25 19.62 -11.77 -2.66
CA SER A 25 19.96 -13.03 -1.99
C SER A 25 19.45 -13.12 -0.54
N ASP A 26 19.40 -11.99 0.17
CA ASP A 26 19.09 -11.89 1.60
C ASP A 26 17.80 -11.11 1.88
N ARG A 27 17.23 -10.45 0.88
CA ARG A 27 16.10 -9.54 1.04
C ARG A 27 15.26 -9.35 -0.22
N VAL A 28 14.04 -8.89 -0.02
CA VAL A 28 13.16 -8.38 -1.07
C VAL A 28 12.96 -6.90 -0.86
N VAL A 29 13.25 -6.10 -1.88
CA VAL A 29 13.05 -4.66 -1.87
C VAL A 29 11.84 -4.33 -2.74
N ILE A 30 10.94 -3.51 -2.23
CA ILE A 30 9.77 -3.01 -2.96
C ILE A 30 9.79 -1.49 -2.88
N LEU A 31 9.94 -0.83 -4.03
CA LEU A 31 9.79 0.61 -4.15
C LEU A 31 8.42 0.89 -4.77
N SER A 32 7.69 1.88 -4.26
CA SER A 32 6.51 2.41 -4.93
C SER A 32 6.54 3.93 -5.01
N ARG A 33 5.90 4.48 -6.04
CA ARG A 33 5.77 5.92 -6.29
C ARG A 33 4.39 6.22 -6.84
N SER A 34 3.81 7.33 -6.40
CA SER A 34 2.61 7.89 -7.02
C SER A 34 2.83 8.26 -8.47
N ILE A 35 1.93 7.84 -9.34
CA ILE A 35 1.76 8.44 -10.66
C ILE A 35 1.09 9.79 -10.42
N LEU A 36 1.72 10.87 -10.89
CA LEU A 36 1.22 12.24 -10.72
C LEU A 36 0.57 12.77 -11.99
N ASP A 37 1.03 12.28 -13.15
CA ASP A 37 0.53 12.62 -14.47
C ASP A 37 0.48 11.33 -15.32
N ASP A 38 -0.68 11.06 -15.91
CA ASP A 38 -0.97 9.87 -16.70
C ASP A 38 -1.86 10.27 -17.88
N HIS A 39 -1.27 10.35 -19.07
CA HIS A 39 -2.00 10.73 -20.28
C HIS A 39 -2.96 9.65 -20.78
N ILE A 40 -2.78 8.39 -20.40
CA ILE A 40 -3.64 7.28 -20.83
C ILE A 40 -4.86 7.19 -19.93
N TYR A 41 -4.65 7.38 -18.63
CA TYR A 41 -5.70 7.41 -17.62
C TYR A 41 -5.51 8.67 -16.77
N PRO A 42 -6.06 9.83 -17.15
CA PRO A 42 -5.93 11.03 -16.33
C PRO A 42 -6.60 10.86 -14.96
N HIS A 43 -6.11 11.61 -13.97
CA HIS A 43 -6.79 11.74 -12.68
C HIS A 43 -8.12 12.48 -12.83
N GLY A 44 -9.05 12.25 -11.89
CA GLY A 44 -10.31 12.99 -11.88
C GLY A 44 -10.07 14.49 -11.67
N ALA A 45 -10.71 15.34 -12.49
CA ALA A 45 -10.48 16.79 -12.46
C ALA A 45 -10.82 17.46 -11.10
N GLY A 46 -11.67 16.82 -10.28
CA GLY A 46 -12.03 17.26 -8.93
C GLY A 46 -11.41 16.40 -7.81
N ASN A 47 -10.37 15.61 -8.12
CA ASN A 47 -9.73 14.75 -7.15
C ASN A 47 -8.39 15.33 -6.71
N LEU A 48 -8.07 15.20 -5.43
CA LEU A 48 -6.72 15.43 -4.95
C LEU A 48 -5.83 14.28 -5.41
N VAL A 49 -4.58 14.57 -5.80
CA VAL A 49 -3.64 13.54 -6.21
C VAL A 49 -2.65 13.26 -5.08
N GLU A 50 -2.55 12.01 -4.65
CA GLU A 50 -1.58 11.59 -3.64
C GLU A 50 -0.16 11.69 -4.18
N ASN A 51 0.74 12.34 -3.43
CA ASN A 51 2.17 12.39 -3.75
C ASN A 51 2.99 11.67 -2.67
N ARG A 52 3.31 10.40 -2.92
CA ARG A 52 4.03 9.53 -1.98
C ARG A 52 5.08 8.68 -2.69
N THR A 53 6.19 8.44 -2.00
CA THR A 53 7.13 7.34 -2.26
C THR A 53 7.19 6.41 -1.07
N THR A 54 7.27 5.11 -1.33
CA THR A 54 7.55 4.12 -0.28
C THR A 54 8.75 3.27 -0.66
N TRP A 55 9.57 2.93 0.33
CA TRP A 55 10.63 1.96 0.22
C TRP A 55 10.43 0.89 1.31
N SER A 56 10.16 -0.33 0.90
CA SER A 56 9.95 -1.46 1.80
C SER A 56 11.06 -2.49 1.60
N VAL A 57 11.64 -2.98 2.70
CA VAL A 57 12.63 -4.07 2.69
C VAL A 57 12.10 -5.18 3.57
N ILE A 58 12.05 -6.39 3.01
CA ILE A 58 11.73 -7.62 3.72
C ILE A 58 13.00 -8.45 3.77
N SER A 59 13.56 -8.69 4.95
CA SER A 59 14.73 -9.57 5.12
C SER A 59 14.36 -10.80 5.95
N ALA A 60 15.05 -11.91 5.70
CA ALA A 60 14.93 -13.07 6.56
C ALA A 60 15.56 -12.77 7.93
N LYS A 61 14.85 -13.12 9.01
CA LYS A 61 15.37 -13.09 10.39
C LYS A 61 15.66 -14.50 10.91
N GLY A 62 15.03 -15.51 10.31
CA GLY A 62 15.21 -16.93 10.60
C GLY A 62 14.42 -17.79 9.62
N PRO A 63 14.33 -19.12 9.85
CA PRO A 63 13.64 -20.04 8.93
C PRO A 63 12.15 -19.76 8.75
N SER A 64 11.51 -19.17 9.77
CA SER A 64 10.07 -18.89 9.81
C SER A 64 9.72 -17.41 10.00
N ASP A 65 10.74 -16.55 10.12
CA ASP A 65 10.58 -15.16 10.52
C ASP A 65 11.23 -14.21 9.52
N CYS A 66 10.55 -13.11 9.26
CA CYS A 66 11.09 -12.02 8.48
C CYS A 66 11.00 -10.71 9.25
N TYR A 67 11.83 -9.76 8.85
CA TYR A 67 11.77 -8.39 9.31
C TYR A 67 11.34 -7.49 8.15
N LEU A 68 10.32 -6.66 8.40
CA LEU A 68 9.78 -5.72 7.41
C LEU A 68 10.09 -4.30 7.87
N SER A 69 10.95 -3.62 7.12
CA SER A 69 11.24 -2.19 7.26
C SER A 69 10.50 -1.41 6.19
N VAL A 70 9.82 -0.32 6.57
CA VAL A 70 9.11 0.55 5.61
C VAL A 70 9.50 2.00 5.87
N TYR A 71 9.99 2.66 4.83
CA TYR A 71 10.17 4.10 4.79
C TYR A 71 9.09 4.70 3.88
N VAL A 72 8.46 5.77 4.35
CA VAL A 72 7.43 6.50 3.61
C VAL A 72 7.81 7.99 3.57
N ASN A 73 7.86 8.55 2.38
CA ASN A 73 7.93 9.98 2.16
C ASN A 73 6.63 10.44 1.49
N MET A 74 5.91 11.34 2.13
CA MET A 74 4.63 11.86 1.64
C MET A 74 4.64 13.38 1.76
N SER A 75 4.22 14.07 0.69
CA SER A 75 3.95 15.51 0.73
C SER A 75 2.46 15.79 0.84
N MET A 76 2.10 17.06 0.92
CA MET A 76 0.71 17.48 0.71
C MET A 76 0.20 16.96 -0.64
N PRO A 77 -1.11 16.68 -0.76
CA PRO A 77 -1.72 16.23 -2.01
C PRO A 77 -1.65 17.37 -3.02
N ILE A 78 -1.62 17.02 -4.30
CA ILE A 78 -1.69 18.01 -5.37
C ILE A 78 -3.15 18.38 -5.58
N PHE A 79 -3.42 19.69 -5.53
CA PHE A 79 -4.73 20.26 -5.80
C PHE A 79 -4.82 20.57 -7.30
N PRO A 80 -5.77 19.99 -8.05
CA PRO A 80 -5.99 20.39 -9.43
C PRO A 80 -6.49 21.84 -9.48
N GLU A 81 -6.25 22.50 -10.61
CA GLU A 81 -6.52 23.94 -10.79
C GLU A 81 -7.97 24.33 -10.45
N GLY A 82 -8.94 23.44 -10.73
CA GLY A 82 -10.35 23.66 -10.41
C GLY A 82 -10.69 23.68 -8.91
N LEU A 83 -9.80 23.16 -8.06
CA LEU A 83 -9.94 23.13 -6.60
C LEU A 83 -9.02 24.11 -5.88
N SER A 84 -8.07 24.75 -6.56
CA SER A 84 -7.13 25.69 -5.94
C SER A 84 -7.82 26.92 -5.33
N ASN A 85 -9.02 27.26 -5.81
CA ASN A 85 -9.84 28.36 -5.27
C ASN A 85 -10.78 27.92 -4.14
N ALA A 86 -10.97 26.62 -3.93
CA ALA A 86 -11.73 26.09 -2.81
C ALA A 86 -10.80 26.06 -1.60
N GLN A 87 -10.93 27.02 -0.69
CA GLN A 87 -10.23 26.97 0.59
C GLN A 87 -10.99 26.02 1.51
N PRO A 88 -10.49 24.79 1.77
CA PRO A 88 -11.18 23.90 2.70
C PRO A 88 -11.19 24.54 4.09
N ALA A 89 -12.20 24.20 4.90
CA ALA A 89 -12.27 24.70 6.27
C ALA A 89 -10.98 24.34 7.04
N THR A 90 -10.57 25.21 7.96
CA THR A 90 -9.37 24.99 8.77
C THR A 90 -9.45 23.65 9.50
N GLY A 91 -8.40 22.82 9.39
CA GLY A 91 -8.33 21.50 10.02
C GLY A 91 -8.78 20.35 9.14
N THR A 92 -9.61 20.60 8.12
CA THR A 92 -10.18 19.53 7.27
C THR A 92 -9.10 18.74 6.51
N LEU A 93 -8.04 19.42 6.04
CA LEU A 93 -6.92 18.78 5.36
C LEU A 93 -6.06 17.92 6.31
N THR A 94 -5.91 18.36 7.56
CA THR A 94 -5.25 17.58 8.61
C THR A 94 -6.05 16.31 8.92
N ASP A 95 -7.37 16.44 9.08
CA ASP A 95 -8.25 15.30 9.34
C ASP A 95 -8.23 14.29 8.20
N LEU A 96 -8.23 14.77 6.95
CA LEU A 96 -8.07 13.91 5.78
C LEU A 96 -6.75 13.13 5.85
N MET A 97 -5.64 13.80 6.16
CA MET A 97 -4.33 13.16 6.29
C MET A 97 -4.27 12.13 7.41
N LEU A 98 -4.85 12.43 8.57
CA LEU A 98 -4.93 11.49 9.69
C LEU A 98 -5.77 10.26 9.33
N GLN A 99 -6.91 10.47 8.68
CA GLN A 99 -7.76 9.38 8.20
C GLN A 99 -7.03 8.49 7.18
N LEU A 100 -6.29 9.10 6.25
CA LEU A 100 -5.48 8.38 5.27
C LEU A 100 -4.41 7.53 5.94
N SER A 101 -3.64 8.12 6.86
CA SER A 101 -2.59 7.43 7.60
C SER A 101 -3.14 6.23 8.36
N ASN A 102 -4.26 6.40 9.09
CA ASN A 102 -4.90 5.33 9.85
C ASN A 102 -5.42 4.22 8.95
N LYS A 103 -6.13 4.57 7.87
CA LYS A 103 -6.72 3.58 6.95
C LYS A 103 -5.67 2.80 6.18
N TYR A 104 -4.58 3.46 5.76
CA TYR A 104 -3.46 2.78 5.11
C TYR A 104 -2.74 1.83 6.08
N SER A 105 -2.53 2.25 7.32
CA SER A 105 -1.90 1.42 8.35
C SER A 105 -2.73 0.16 8.64
N GLN A 106 -4.04 0.31 8.82
CA GLN A 106 -4.96 -0.83 9.03
C GLN A 106 -4.95 -1.79 7.84
N ARG A 107 -5.19 -1.29 6.63
CA ARG A 107 -5.25 -2.14 5.43
C ARG A 107 -3.92 -2.84 5.13
N PHE A 108 -2.81 -2.16 5.41
CA PHE A 108 -1.49 -2.75 5.30
C PHE A 108 -1.35 -3.92 6.28
N GLY A 109 -1.70 -3.71 7.56
CA GLY A 109 -1.72 -4.75 8.58
C GLY A 109 -2.57 -5.96 8.16
N ASP A 110 -3.81 -5.73 7.72
CA ASP A 110 -4.72 -6.80 7.28
C ASP A 110 -4.13 -7.62 6.13
N ARG A 111 -3.52 -6.96 5.14
CA ARG A 111 -2.91 -7.62 3.99
C ARG A 111 -1.69 -8.43 4.37
N VAL A 112 -0.82 -7.89 5.24
CA VAL A 112 0.36 -8.60 5.75
C VAL A 112 -0.08 -9.82 6.54
N GLN A 113 -1.03 -9.67 7.46
CA GLN A 113 -1.55 -10.75 8.28
C GLN A 113 -2.19 -11.86 7.41
N LYS A 114 -2.99 -11.49 6.42
CA LYS A 114 -3.58 -12.45 5.46
C LYS A 114 -2.50 -13.20 4.67
N ALA A 115 -1.45 -12.51 4.22
CA ALA A 115 -0.34 -13.13 3.51
C ALA A 115 0.43 -14.12 4.40
N ILE A 116 0.67 -13.77 5.67
CA ILE A 116 1.31 -14.66 6.65
C ILE A 116 0.47 -15.93 6.86
N PHE A 117 -0.84 -15.79 7.08
CA PHE A 117 -1.71 -16.96 7.25
C PHE A 117 -1.74 -17.85 6.02
N ALA A 118 -1.81 -17.28 4.82
CA ALA A 118 -1.77 -18.04 3.56
C ALA A 118 -0.44 -18.79 3.39
N HIS A 119 0.69 -18.17 3.76
CA HIS A 119 2.00 -18.82 3.70
C HIS A 119 2.11 -19.98 4.69
N LYS A 120 1.68 -19.79 5.96
CA LYS A 120 1.64 -20.86 6.95
C LYS A 120 0.76 -22.02 6.51
N GLY A 121 -0.42 -21.75 5.95
CA GLY A 121 -1.31 -22.79 5.42
C GLY A 121 -0.68 -23.61 4.29
N ARG A 122 0.07 -22.98 3.38
CA ARG A 122 0.81 -23.67 2.31
C ARG A 122 1.94 -24.53 2.87
N ALA A 123 2.75 -23.98 3.78
CA ALA A 123 3.86 -24.73 4.40
C ALA A 123 3.35 -25.97 5.14
N THR A 124 2.22 -25.87 5.86
CA THR A 124 1.60 -27.02 6.52
C THR A 124 1.10 -28.05 5.51
N ALA A 125 0.46 -27.62 4.41
CA ALA A 125 -0.02 -28.54 3.38
C ALA A 125 1.13 -29.27 2.66
N GLU A 126 2.22 -28.57 2.37
CA GLU A 126 3.43 -29.14 1.76
C GLU A 126 4.13 -30.14 2.70
N ALA A 127 4.23 -29.83 3.98
CA ALA A 127 4.78 -30.74 4.99
C ALA A 127 3.94 -32.02 5.14
N VAL A 128 2.61 -31.90 5.14
CA VAL A 128 1.69 -33.05 5.18
C VAL A 128 1.79 -33.90 3.91
N ALA A 129 1.95 -33.28 2.73
CA ALA A 129 2.13 -34.01 1.48
C ALA A 129 3.46 -34.79 1.44
N ALA A 130 4.54 -34.22 1.98
CA ALA A 130 5.85 -34.87 2.07
C ALA A 130 5.89 -36.07 3.03
N LEU A 131 4.96 -36.16 3.98
CA LEU A 131 4.84 -37.26 4.95
C LEU A 131 3.99 -38.44 4.44
N ARG A 132 3.41 -38.37 3.22
CA ARG A 132 2.70 -39.51 2.65
C ARG A 132 3.69 -40.57 2.19
N PRO A 133 3.57 -41.84 2.64
CA PRO A 133 4.43 -42.90 2.15
C PRO A 133 4.25 -43.07 0.64
N GLY A 134 5.37 -43.19 -0.09
CA GLY A 134 5.36 -43.48 -1.52
C GLY A 134 4.66 -44.80 -1.83
N PRO A 135 4.19 -45.00 -3.08
CA PRO A 135 3.46 -46.21 -3.44
C PRO A 135 4.32 -47.44 -3.14
N THR A 136 3.76 -48.35 -2.34
CA THR A 136 4.36 -49.64 -2.05
C THR A 136 4.37 -50.43 -3.36
N VAL A 137 5.56 -50.67 -3.91
CA VAL A 137 5.79 -51.50 -5.10
C VAL A 137 5.59 -52.97 -4.74
#